data_AF-A0A3P7INK4-F1
#
_entry.id   AF-A0A3P7INK4-F1
#
_cell.length_a   1.000
_cell.length_b   1.000
_cell.length_c   1.000
_cell.angle_alpha   90.00
_cell.angle_beta   90.00
_cell.angle_gamma   90.00
#
_symmetry.space_group_name_H-M   'P 1'
#
loop_
_entity.id
_entity.type
_entity.pdbx_description
1 polymer ?
#
loop_
_entity_poly.entity_id
_entity_poly.type
_entity_poly.pdbx_seq_one_letter_code
_entity_poly.pdbx_strand_id
1 'polypeptide(L)'
;MRPEELDNPSFFQKISLRFQGIPLKGELHAPKSIFSDCGKEWFAPKPLPEVPKDYKEHPDRDLVNYPYPARPMYPPKTRLLMMPDSWFQPFMKVTGVSGPYLFFGGLFAFLVNKELWVYEEQGHMTVGWILFYLLISRTVGFRIDNWLYGEYQKRMDYFKGLIAEDLKDAVEFRKTSAAETESLKLVKETFPVIMKENMQLQLEAQYRKNVQTVATELKRRLDYLKETEETRKRFEKEQMLKFITEGVSRCLSSLRYLRTYI
;
A
#
# COMPACT_ATOMS: atom_id res chain seq x y z
N MET A 1 -24.05 -41.74 27.46
CA MET A 1 -24.73 -40.58 26.85
C MET A 1 -23.83 -39.99 25.80
N ARG A 2 -24.36 -39.70 24.62
CA ARG A 2 -23.57 -39.13 23.52
C ARG A 2 -23.19 -37.68 23.89
N PRO A 3 -21.93 -37.27 23.66
CA PRO A 3 -21.42 -35.97 24.10
C PRO A 3 -22.08 -34.76 23.40
N GLU A 4 -22.81 -34.99 22.33
CA GLU A 4 -23.49 -33.98 21.51
C GLU A 4 -24.80 -33.45 22.13
N GLU A 5 -25.34 -34.13 23.16
CA GLU A 5 -26.67 -33.86 23.73
C GLU A 5 -26.63 -33.08 25.07
N LEU A 6 -25.44 -32.75 25.59
CA LEU A 6 -25.29 -32.06 26.87
C LEU A 6 -25.14 -30.55 26.68
N ASP A 7 -26.24 -29.81 26.77
CA ASP A 7 -26.25 -28.33 26.68
C ASP A 7 -25.56 -27.64 27.87
N ASN A 8 -25.47 -28.30 29.04
CA ASN A 8 -24.73 -27.78 30.20
C ASN A 8 -24.19 -28.91 31.11
N PRO A 9 -23.06 -29.57 30.76
CA PRO A 9 -22.53 -30.67 31.55
C PRO A 9 -22.06 -30.22 32.94
N SER A 10 -22.28 -31.05 33.96
CA SER A 10 -21.82 -30.81 35.33
C SER A 10 -20.28 -30.80 35.41
N PHE A 11 -19.68 -30.17 36.42
CA PHE A 11 -18.22 -29.99 36.55
C PHE A 11 -17.43 -31.31 36.38
N PHE A 12 -17.89 -32.40 37.00
CA PHE A 12 -17.25 -33.71 36.88
C PHE A 12 -17.44 -34.37 35.51
N GLN A 13 -18.57 -34.12 34.83
CA GLN A 13 -18.80 -34.56 33.45
C GLN A 13 -17.93 -33.76 32.46
N LYS A 14 -17.77 -32.45 32.68
CA LYS A 14 -16.81 -31.62 31.94
C LYS A 14 -15.41 -32.21 32.08
N ILE A 15 -14.98 -32.52 33.31
CA ILE A 15 -13.68 -33.14 33.56
C ILE A 15 -13.54 -34.49 32.85
N SER A 16 -14.53 -35.39 32.91
CA SER A 16 -14.40 -36.71 32.26
C SER A 16 -14.34 -36.60 30.74
N LEU A 17 -15.19 -35.77 30.12
CA LEU A 17 -15.18 -35.50 28.67
C LEU A 17 -13.85 -34.88 28.21
N ARG A 18 -13.26 -34.02 29.05
CA ARG A 18 -11.92 -33.44 28.84
C ARG A 18 -10.82 -34.49 28.88
N PHE A 19 -10.88 -35.44 29.81
CA PHE A 19 -9.93 -36.56 29.88
C PHE A 19 -10.08 -37.52 28.70
N GLN A 20 -11.29 -37.67 28.17
CA GLN A 20 -11.58 -38.48 26.99
C GLN A 20 -11.24 -37.77 25.66
N GLY A 21 -10.86 -36.48 25.71
CA GLY A 21 -10.47 -35.72 24.52
C GLY A 21 -11.64 -35.34 23.61
N ILE A 22 -12.87 -35.31 24.14
CA ILE A 22 -14.07 -34.99 23.38
C ILE A 22 -14.35 -33.48 23.55
N PRO A 23 -14.46 -32.70 22.44
CA PRO A 23 -14.74 -31.27 22.52
C PRO A 23 -16.14 -30.99 23.08
N LEU A 24 -16.26 -29.93 23.87
CA LEU A 24 -17.57 -29.43 24.30
C LEU A 24 -18.22 -28.59 23.20
N LYS A 25 -19.56 -28.46 23.23
CA LYS A 25 -20.34 -27.69 22.26
C LYS A 25 -19.84 -26.24 22.22
N GLY A 26 -19.26 -25.83 21.08
CA GLY A 26 -18.66 -24.50 20.86
C GLY A 26 -17.13 -24.46 20.80
N GLU A 27 -16.43 -25.56 21.14
CA GLU A 27 -14.98 -25.67 21.03
C GLU A 27 -14.61 -26.44 19.73
N LEU A 28 -13.77 -25.83 18.86
CA LEU A 28 -13.33 -26.44 17.59
C LEU A 28 -12.41 -27.66 17.78
N HIS A 29 -11.78 -27.77 18.94
CA HIS A 29 -10.94 -28.88 19.36
C HIS A 29 -11.06 -29.04 20.87
N ALA A 30 -10.95 -30.27 21.38
CA ALA A 30 -10.82 -30.49 22.81
C ALA A 30 -9.59 -29.70 23.31
N PRO A 31 -9.62 -29.17 24.55
CA PRO A 31 -8.53 -28.38 25.07
C PRO A 31 -7.26 -29.22 25.08
N LYS A 32 -6.40 -28.87 24.14
CA LYS A 32 -5.11 -29.48 23.90
C LYS A 32 -4.19 -29.06 25.03
N SER A 33 -3.45 -30.01 25.60
CA SER A 33 -2.39 -29.64 26.52
C SER A 33 -1.36 -28.80 25.78
N ILE A 34 -0.77 -27.83 26.46
CA ILE A 34 0.41 -27.05 26.00
C ILE A 34 1.53 -27.92 25.41
N PHE A 35 1.59 -29.19 25.83
CA PHE A 35 2.55 -30.20 25.36
C PHE A 35 2.21 -30.88 24.03
N SER A 36 1.00 -30.69 23.50
CA SER A 36 0.53 -31.41 22.29
C SER A 36 1.01 -30.77 20.99
N ASP A 37 1.35 -29.48 21.04
CA ASP A 37 1.85 -28.70 19.90
C ASP A 37 3.35 -28.38 20.02
N CYS A 38 4.07 -29.09 20.90
CA CYS A 38 5.51 -28.94 21.08
C CYS A 38 6.31 -29.15 19.78
N GLY A 39 7.31 -28.29 19.56
CA GLY A 39 8.21 -28.37 18.40
C GLY A 39 7.62 -27.87 17.08
N LYS A 40 6.43 -27.27 17.06
CA LYS A 40 5.92 -26.60 15.87
C LYS A 40 6.66 -25.26 15.66
N GLU A 41 7.21 -25.10 14.46
CA GLU A 41 7.72 -23.82 13.99
C GLU A 41 6.58 -22.80 13.97
N TRP A 42 6.86 -21.58 14.46
CA TRP A 42 5.85 -20.54 14.39
C TRP A 42 5.73 -20.02 12.97
N PHE A 43 4.56 -20.22 12.37
CA PHE A 43 4.12 -19.46 11.21
C PHE A 43 3.14 -18.42 11.69
N ALA A 44 3.39 -17.16 11.35
CA ALA A 44 2.50 -16.07 11.72
C ALA A 44 1.07 -16.37 11.20
N PRO A 45 0.02 -16.23 12.05
CA PRO A 45 -1.38 -16.47 11.64
C PRO A 45 -1.78 -15.65 10.41
N LYS A 46 -1.15 -14.47 10.28
CA LYS A 46 -1.11 -13.69 9.06
C LYS A 46 0.33 -13.74 8.56
N PRO A 47 0.64 -14.41 7.42
CA PRO A 47 1.97 -14.35 6.86
C PRO A 47 2.35 -12.88 6.65
N LEU A 48 3.63 -12.56 6.82
CA LEU A 48 4.14 -11.28 6.34
C LEU A 48 3.71 -11.14 4.88
N PRO A 49 3.28 -9.96 4.42
CA PRO A 49 2.98 -9.77 3.01
C PRO A 49 4.18 -10.29 2.22
N GLU A 50 3.90 -11.21 1.28
CA GLU A 50 4.96 -11.80 0.48
C GLU A 50 5.78 -10.67 -0.13
N VAL A 51 7.08 -10.74 0.10
CA VAL A 51 8.01 -9.80 -0.49
C VAL A 51 7.75 -9.83 -2.00
N PRO A 52 7.50 -8.68 -2.66
CA PRO A 52 7.24 -8.67 -4.09
C PRO A 52 8.31 -9.47 -4.83
N LYS A 53 7.92 -10.28 -5.81
CA LYS A 53 8.88 -11.14 -6.56
C LYS A 53 10.02 -10.34 -7.20
N ASP A 54 9.80 -9.04 -7.41
CA ASP A 54 10.74 -8.07 -7.98
C ASP A 54 11.56 -7.30 -6.93
N TYR A 55 11.37 -7.58 -5.63
CA TYR A 55 12.13 -6.94 -4.56
C TYR A 55 13.54 -7.49 -4.53
N LYS A 56 14.46 -6.72 -5.13
CA LYS A 56 15.88 -6.99 -5.04
C LYS A 56 16.41 -6.42 -3.73
N GLU A 57 16.74 -7.30 -2.80
CA GLU A 57 17.43 -6.93 -1.56
C GLU A 57 18.83 -6.39 -1.84
N HIS A 58 19.42 -5.73 -0.85
CA HIS A 58 20.75 -5.16 -0.99
C HIS A 58 21.75 -6.25 -1.44
N PRO A 59 22.64 -5.98 -2.42
CA PRO A 59 23.55 -6.97 -3.00
C PRO A 59 24.40 -7.74 -1.96
N ASP A 60 24.68 -7.10 -0.82
CA ASP A 60 25.50 -7.66 0.26
C ASP A 60 24.73 -8.56 1.23
N ARG A 61 23.40 -8.71 1.08
CA ARG A 61 22.61 -9.56 1.97
C ARG A 61 22.76 -11.04 1.59
N ASP A 62 23.43 -11.80 2.44
CA ASP A 62 23.56 -13.25 2.31
C ASP A 62 22.37 -14.00 2.93
N LEU A 63 21.39 -14.32 2.09
CA LEU A 63 20.22 -15.13 2.46
C LEU A 63 20.50 -16.63 2.61
N VAL A 64 21.59 -17.13 2.02
CA VAL A 64 21.92 -18.56 1.99
C VAL A 64 22.51 -18.98 3.33
N ASN A 65 23.45 -18.20 3.86
CA ASN A 65 24.04 -18.47 5.17
C ASN A 65 23.23 -17.85 6.33
N TYR A 66 22.48 -16.76 6.08
CA TYR A 66 21.70 -16.07 7.09
C TYR A 66 20.23 -15.90 6.67
N PRO A 67 19.44 -17.01 6.68
CA PRO A 67 18.00 -16.91 6.50
C PRO A 67 17.38 -16.11 7.66
N TYR A 68 16.14 -15.62 7.46
CA TYR A 68 15.43 -14.94 8.53
C TYR A 68 15.31 -15.85 9.77
N PRO A 69 15.61 -15.34 10.98
CA PRO A 69 15.53 -16.16 12.19
C PRO A 69 14.09 -16.61 12.43
N ALA A 70 13.84 -17.91 12.28
CA ALA A 70 12.57 -18.53 12.63
C ALA A 70 12.55 -18.88 14.12
N ARG A 71 11.54 -18.39 14.85
CA ARG A 71 11.35 -18.74 16.26
C ARG A 71 10.41 -19.95 16.37
N PRO A 72 10.73 -20.99 17.16
CA PRO A 72 9.76 -22.03 17.49
C PRO A 72 8.62 -21.43 18.32
N MET A 73 7.36 -21.71 17.95
CA MET A 73 6.18 -21.20 18.66
C MET A 73 6.07 -21.84 20.04
N TYR A 74 6.31 -23.15 20.07
CA TYR A 74 6.16 -23.97 21.25
C TYR A 74 7.52 -24.46 21.73
N PRO A 75 7.67 -24.71 23.05
CA PRO A 75 8.87 -25.32 23.58
C PRO A 75 9.16 -26.68 22.92
N PRO A 76 10.42 -27.13 22.94
CA PRO A 76 10.78 -28.46 22.46
C PRO A 76 9.97 -29.53 23.18
N LYS A 77 9.70 -30.62 22.47
CA LYS A 77 8.89 -31.73 22.99
C LYS A 77 9.48 -32.27 24.28
N THR A 78 8.64 -32.40 25.30
CA THR A 78 8.98 -33.07 26.56
C THR A 78 8.25 -34.40 26.66
N ARG A 79 8.89 -35.38 27.28
CA ARG A 79 8.35 -36.70 27.63
C ARG A 79 8.40 -36.85 29.16
N LEU A 80 7.50 -37.65 29.72
CA LEU A 80 7.42 -37.87 31.19
C LEU A 80 7.29 -36.56 31.99
N LEU A 81 6.48 -35.60 31.50
CA LEU A 81 6.22 -34.28 32.09
C LEU A 81 7.41 -33.29 32.07
N MET A 82 8.63 -33.77 32.37
CA MET A 82 9.79 -32.92 32.66
C MET A 82 10.97 -33.14 31.70
N MET A 83 11.17 -34.34 31.18
CA MET A 83 12.40 -34.67 30.46
C MET A 83 12.31 -34.26 28.98
N PRO A 84 13.32 -33.57 28.42
CA PRO A 84 13.30 -33.18 27.02
C PRO A 84 13.47 -34.40 26.09
N ASP A 85 12.79 -34.37 24.94
CA ASP A 85 12.88 -35.42 23.92
C ASP A 85 14.32 -35.63 23.40
N SER A 86 15.14 -34.58 23.44
CA SER A 86 16.56 -34.63 23.06
C SER A 86 17.38 -35.64 23.87
N TRP A 87 17.00 -35.93 25.12
CA TRP A 87 17.66 -36.97 25.92
C TRP A 87 17.26 -38.37 25.47
N PHE A 88 16.07 -38.53 24.89
CA PHE A 88 15.55 -39.81 24.45
C PHE A 88 16.10 -40.19 23.08
N GLN A 89 16.34 -39.23 22.18
CA GLN A 89 16.79 -39.50 20.80
C GLN A 89 18.07 -40.35 20.71
N PRO A 90 19.16 -40.06 21.46
CA PRO A 90 20.36 -40.90 21.45
C PRO A 90 20.12 -42.31 22.02
N PHE A 91 19.35 -42.40 23.10
CA PHE A 91 19.01 -43.68 23.73
C PHE A 91 18.15 -44.54 22.79
N MET A 92 17.19 -43.95 22.09
CA MET A 92 16.31 -44.63 21.14
C MET A 92 17.09 -45.22 19.97
N LYS A 93 18.15 -44.53 19.51
CA LYS A 93 19.02 -45.03 18.44
C LYS A 93 19.71 -46.35 18.81
N VAL A 94 20.01 -46.57 20.09
CA VAL A 94 20.75 -47.75 20.57
C VAL A 94 19.83 -48.84 21.14
N THR A 95 18.80 -48.43 21.89
CA THR A 95 17.99 -49.33 22.74
C THR A 95 16.53 -49.45 22.28
N GLY A 96 16.17 -48.80 21.16
CA GLY A 96 14.81 -48.75 20.65
C GLY A 96 13.89 -47.81 21.45
N VAL A 97 12.61 -47.76 21.07
CA VAL A 97 11.63 -46.81 21.61
C VAL A 97 11.39 -47.01 23.12
N SER A 98 11.43 -48.25 23.60
CA SER A 98 11.19 -48.61 25.01
C SER A 98 12.38 -48.33 25.93
N GLY A 99 13.60 -48.30 25.39
CA GLY A 99 14.83 -48.24 26.19
C GLY A 99 14.93 -47.06 27.14
N PRO A 100 14.69 -45.81 26.72
CA PRO A 100 14.69 -44.67 27.65
C PRO A 100 13.69 -44.83 28.80
N TYR A 101 12.51 -45.38 28.53
CA TYR A 101 11.46 -45.55 29.55
C TYR A 101 11.84 -46.62 30.57
N LEU A 102 12.43 -47.72 30.11
CA LEU A 102 12.97 -48.76 30.99
C LEU A 102 14.15 -48.25 31.81
N PHE A 103 15.00 -47.40 31.23
CA PHE A 103 16.10 -46.76 31.96
C PHE A 103 15.57 -45.85 33.08
N PHE A 104 14.66 -44.92 32.80
CA PHE A 104 14.13 -44.03 33.85
C PHE A 104 13.28 -44.78 34.89
N GLY A 105 12.49 -45.76 34.46
CA GLY A 105 11.74 -46.63 35.39
C GLY A 105 12.66 -47.47 36.27
N GLY A 106 13.74 -48.02 35.69
CA GLY A 106 14.76 -48.78 36.42
C GLY A 106 15.58 -47.91 37.36
N LEU A 107 15.94 -46.69 36.95
CA LEU A 107 16.60 -45.69 37.80
C LEU A 107 15.72 -45.34 39.00
N PHE A 108 14.43 -45.12 38.79
CA PHE A 108 13.49 -44.84 39.86
C PHE A 108 13.36 -46.03 40.83
N ALA A 109 13.20 -47.24 40.32
CA ALA A 109 13.16 -48.46 41.14
C ALA A 109 14.46 -48.67 41.93
N PHE A 110 15.61 -48.35 41.34
CA PHE A 110 16.91 -48.38 42.01
C PHE A 110 17.00 -47.36 43.14
N LEU A 111 16.55 -46.11 42.92
CA LEU A 111 16.54 -45.06 43.95
C LEU A 111 15.68 -45.45 45.16
N VAL A 112 14.53 -46.09 44.91
CA VAL A 112 13.65 -46.60 45.96
C VAL A 112 14.29 -47.78 46.69
N ASN A 113 14.83 -48.77 45.97
CA ASN A 113 15.44 -49.96 46.57
C ASN A 113 16.70 -49.63 47.39
N LYS A 114 17.43 -48.57 47.01
CA LYS A 114 18.59 -48.08 47.75
C LYS A 114 18.27 -47.04 48.82
N GLU A 115 16.98 -46.78 49.07
CA GLU A 115 16.52 -45.77 50.04
C GLU A 115 17.13 -44.38 49.83
N LEU A 116 17.63 -44.11 48.62
CA LEU A 116 18.03 -42.75 48.20
C LEU A 116 16.79 -41.86 48.03
N TRP A 117 15.65 -42.49 47.75
CA TRP A 117 14.33 -41.89 47.80
C TRP A 117 13.49 -42.58 48.89
N VAL A 118 13.48 -42.01 50.09
CA VAL A 118 12.70 -42.52 51.23
C VAL A 118 11.26 -42.00 51.14
N TYR A 119 10.29 -42.90 51.20
CA TYR A 119 8.87 -42.54 51.24
C TYR A 119 8.46 -42.08 52.65
N GLU A 120 8.78 -40.83 52.97
CA GLU A 120 8.21 -40.12 54.11
C GLU A 120 6.93 -39.34 53.70
N GLU A 121 6.33 -38.60 54.65
CA GLU A 121 5.19 -37.71 54.41
C GLU A 121 5.40 -36.77 53.20
N GLN A 122 6.65 -36.32 53.01
CA GLN A 122 7.04 -35.46 51.89
C GLN A 122 6.99 -36.17 50.53
N GLY A 123 7.22 -37.49 50.50
CA GLY A 123 7.14 -38.31 49.29
C GLY A 123 5.70 -38.44 48.78
N HIS A 124 4.74 -38.63 49.68
CA HIS A 124 3.31 -38.64 49.35
C HIS A 124 2.81 -37.29 48.87
N MET A 125 3.24 -36.20 49.51
CA MET A 125 2.96 -34.83 49.06
C MET A 125 3.43 -34.59 47.63
N THR A 126 4.64 -35.05 47.26
CA THR A 126 5.19 -34.86 45.91
C THR A 126 4.31 -35.53 44.83
N VAL A 127 3.82 -36.75 45.07
CA VAL A 127 2.89 -37.44 44.15
C VAL A 127 1.58 -36.67 44.03
N GLY A 128 1.06 -36.13 45.14
CA GLY A 128 -0.12 -35.27 45.16
C GLY A 128 0.04 -34.02 44.30
N TRP A 129 1.20 -33.33 44.40
CA TRP A 129 1.52 -32.16 43.58
C TRP A 129 1.57 -32.47 42.08
N ILE A 130 2.13 -33.64 41.69
CA ILE A 130 2.15 -34.07 40.29
C ILE A 130 0.73 -34.29 39.76
N LEU A 131 -0.14 -34.95 40.54
CA LEU A 131 -1.53 -35.18 40.15
C LEU A 131 -2.31 -33.87 40.05
N PHE A 132 -2.12 -32.96 41.02
CA PHE A 132 -2.71 -31.63 41.01
C PHE A 132 -2.27 -30.82 39.77
N TYR A 133 -0.98 -30.86 39.42
CA TYR A 133 -0.46 -30.23 38.21
C TYR A 133 -1.12 -30.80 36.93
N LEU A 134 -1.28 -32.12 36.84
CA LEU A 134 -1.98 -32.77 35.72
C LEU A 134 -3.45 -32.36 35.63
N LEU A 135 -4.13 -32.23 36.77
CA LEU A 135 -5.52 -31.76 36.81
C LEU A 135 -5.64 -30.30 36.36
N ILE A 136 -4.82 -29.39 36.88
CA ILE A 136 -4.86 -27.97 36.50
C ILE A 136 -4.52 -27.78 35.03
N SER A 137 -3.45 -28.41 34.54
CA SER A 137 -3.02 -28.25 33.15
C SER A 137 -4.09 -28.71 32.16
N ARG A 138 -4.86 -29.78 32.49
CA ARG A 138 -5.97 -30.28 31.65
C ARG A 138 -7.27 -29.48 31.80
N THR A 139 -7.52 -28.87 32.96
CA THR A 139 -8.78 -28.16 33.23
C THR A 139 -8.70 -26.66 32.94
N VAL A 140 -7.57 -26.00 33.16
CA VAL A 140 -7.46 -24.54 33.03
C VAL A 140 -6.54 -24.13 31.87
N GLY A 141 -5.69 -25.04 31.38
CA GLY A 141 -4.68 -24.77 30.34
C GLY A 141 -5.22 -24.02 29.12
N PHE A 142 -6.24 -24.57 28.46
CA PHE A 142 -6.81 -23.96 27.25
C PHE A 142 -7.35 -22.53 27.45
N ARG A 143 -7.93 -22.24 28.62
CA ARG A 143 -8.48 -20.90 28.89
C ARG A 143 -7.35 -19.88 29.06
N ILE A 144 -6.26 -20.28 29.72
CA ILE A 144 -5.06 -19.46 29.88
C ILE A 144 -4.37 -19.27 28.53
N ASP A 145 -4.21 -20.34 27.75
CA ASP A 145 -3.57 -20.29 26.44
C ASP A 145 -4.31 -19.36 25.50
N ASN A 146 -5.64 -19.49 25.37
CA ASN A 146 -6.44 -18.63 24.50
C ASN A 146 -6.40 -17.15 24.93
N TRP A 147 -6.41 -16.89 26.24
CA TRP A 147 -6.28 -15.53 26.77
C TRP A 147 -4.89 -14.93 26.46
N LEU A 148 -3.82 -15.70 26.68
CA LEU A 148 -2.45 -15.27 26.42
C LEU A 148 -2.20 -15.03 24.92
N TYR A 149 -2.74 -15.90 24.06
CA TYR A 149 -2.68 -15.72 22.60
C TYR A 149 -3.43 -14.47 22.15
N GLY A 150 -4.62 -14.21 22.69
CA GLY A 150 -5.39 -13.01 22.38
C GLY A 150 -4.64 -11.72 22.75
N GLU A 151 -3.99 -11.70 23.91
CA GLU A 151 -3.21 -10.53 24.35
C GLU A 151 -1.93 -10.35 23.52
N TYR A 152 -1.26 -11.46 23.17
CA TYR A 152 -0.11 -11.43 22.27
C TYR A 152 -0.47 -10.85 20.90
N GLN A 153 -1.62 -11.25 20.34
CA GLN A 153 -2.09 -10.75 19.05
C GLN A 153 -2.34 -9.23 19.10
N LYS A 154 -2.99 -8.72 20.15
CA LYS A 154 -3.19 -7.27 20.34
C LYS A 154 -1.87 -6.51 20.40
N ARG A 155 -0.88 -7.05 21.13
CA ARG A 155 0.45 -6.46 21.20
C ARG A 155 1.14 -6.44 19.84
N MET A 156 1.06 -7.52 19.07
CA MET A 156 1.59 -7.58 17.71
C MET A 156 0.93 -6.57 16.78
N ASP A 157 -0.39 -6.43 16.84
CA ASP A 157 -1.13 -5.48 16.00
C ASP A 157 -0.82 -4.02 16.38
N TYR A 158 -0.60 -3.74 17.67
CA TYR A 158 -0.11 -2.44 18.14
C TYR A 158 1.25 -2.08 17.52
N PHE A 159 2.24 -3.00 17.58
CA PHE A 159 3.56 -2.75 16.98
C PHE A 159 3.50 -2.61 15.47
N LYS A 160 2.65 -3.39 14.78
CA LYS A 160 2.43 -3.24 13.34
C LYS A 160 1.82 -1.88 13.00
N GLY A 161 0.90 -1.37 13.82
CA GLY A 161 0.33 -0.03 13.68
C GLY A 161 1.39 1.05 13.76
N LEU A 162 2.27 0.97 14.77
CA LEU A 162 3.36 1.93 14.97
C LEU A 162 4.36 1.92 13.80
N ILE A 163 4.76 0.73 13.32
CA ILE A 163 5.63 0.61 12.14
C ILE A 163 4.95 1.18 10.88
N ALA A 164 3.65 0.94 10.71
CA ALA A 164 2.91 1.46 9.57
C ALA A 164 2.79 2.99 9.59
N GLU A 165 2.68 3.58 10.78
CA GLU A 165 2.69 5.03 10.99
C GLU A 165 4.06 5.62 10.67
N ASP A 166 5.13 5.08 11.25
CA ASP A 166 6.52 5.53 11.00
C ASP A 166 6.92 5.43 9.51
N LEU A 167 6.44 4.40 8.80
CA LEU A 167 6.76 4.19 7.39
C LEU A 167 5.85 4.97 6.42
N LYS A 168 4.78 5.60 6.93
CA LYS A 168 3.77 6.27 6.09
C LYS A 168 4.39 7.36 5.22
N ASP A 169 5.21 8.21 5.82
CA ASP A 169 5.86 9.33 5.14
C ASP A 169 6.83 8.83 4.06
N ALA A 170 7.58 7.76 4.33
CA ALA A 170 8.48 7.15 3.36
C ALA A 170 7.73 6.53 2.17
N VAL A 171 6.56 5.92 2.41
CA VAL A 171 5.71 5.37 1.36
C VAL A 171 5.10 6.49 0.51
N GLU A 172 4.62 7.56 1.15
CA GLU A 172 4.07 8.73 0.46
C GLU A 172 5.14 9.41 -0.40
N PHE A 173 6.34 9.62 0.15
CA PHE A 173 7.48 10.15 -0.58
C PHE A 173 7.87 9.32 -1.81
N ARG A 174 7.84 7.98 -1.70
CA ARG A 174 8.10 7.11 -2.86
C ARG A 174 7.02 7.23 -3.93
N LYS A 175 5.75 7.34 -3.53
CA LYS A 175 4.62 7.51 -4.46
C LYS A 175 4.70 8.85 -5.18
N THR A 176 4.97 9.94 -4.45
CA THR A 176 5.14 11.27 -5.06
C THR A 176 6.34 11.28 -5.99
N SER A 177 7.48 10.73 -5.59
CA SER A 177 8.69 10.64 -6.44
C SER A 177 8.44 9.83 -7.73
N ALA A 178 7.67 8.74 -7.65
CA ALA A 178 7.30 7.96 -8.82
C ALA A 178 6.40 8.77 -9.78
N ALA A 179 5.38 9.46 -9.25
CA ALA A 179 4.50 10.32 -10.03
C ALA A 179 5.25 11.53 -10.65
N GLU A 180 6.20 12.11 -9.92
CA GLU A 180 7.09 13.17 -10.43
C GLU A 180 7.96 12.65 -11.57
N THR A 181 8.53 11.45 -11.43
CA THR A 181 9.34 10.84 -12.50
C THR A 181 8.54 10.58 -13.77
N GLU A 182 7.30 10.08 -13.63
CA GLU A 182 6.39 9.88 -14.76
C GLU A 182 5.99 11.20 -15.42
N SER A 183 5.62 12.20 -14.63
CA SER A 183 5.27 13.54 -15.17
C SER A 183 6.46 14.21 -15.85
N LEU A 184 7.68 14.09 -15.31
CA LEU A 184 8.90 14.60 -15.95
C LEU A 184 9.19 13.91 -17.29
N LYS A 185 8.94 12.59 -17.40
CA LYS A 185 9.06 11.87 -18.68
C LYS A 185 8.06 12.42 -19.70
N LEU A 186 6.80 12.57 -19.31
CA LEU A 186 5.76 13.13 -20.17
C LEU A 186 6.09 14.57 -20.60
N VAL A 187 6.54 15.41 -19.68
CA VAL A 187 6.98 16.78 -19.99
C VAL A 187 8.17 16.75 -20.94
N LYS A 188 9.16 15.88 -20.74
CA LYS A 188 10.31 15.76 -21.63
C LYS A 188 9.91 15.39 -23.06
N GLU A 189 8.91 14.53 -23.23
CA GLU A 189 8.41 14.12 -24.54
C GLU A 189 7.52 15.18 -25.20
N THR A 190 6.65 15.83 -24.42
CA THR A 190 5.66 16.79 -24.94
C THR A 190 6.19 18.20 -25.12
N PHE A 191 7.11 18.67 -24.26
CA PHE A 191 7.60 20.04 -24.26
C PHE A 191 8.30 20.45 -25.58
N PRO A 192 9.15 19.61 -26.21
CA PRO A 192 9.74 19.93 -27.50
C PRO A 192 8.69 20.07 -28.62
N VAL A 193 7.63 19.24 -28.59
CA VAL A 193 6.54 19.30 -29.57
C VAL A 193 5.75 20.59 -29.40
N ILE A 194 5.38 20.94 -28.17
CA ILE A 194 4.69 22.19 -27.84
C ILE A 194 5.52 23.41 -28.29
N MET A 195 6.84 23.40 -28.06
CA MET A 195 7.71 24.50 -28.50
C MET A 195 7.79 24.62 -30.02
N LYS A 196 7.85 23.50 -30.73
CA LYS A 196 7.82 23.48 -32.20
C LYS A 196 6.50 24.04 -32.74
N GLU A 197 5.38 23.60 -32.18
CA GLU A 197 4.05 24.09 -32.55
C GLU A 197 3.88 25.58 -32.25
N ASN A 198 4.30 26.04 -31.07
CA ASN A 198 4.28 27.45 -30.71
C ASN A 198 5.13 28.30 -31.66
N MET A 199 6.32 27.84 -32.05
CA MET A 199 7.17 28.55 -33.00
C MET A 199 6.52 28.61 -34.40
N GLN A 200 5.90 27.51 -34.84
CA GLN A 200 5.16 27.50 -36.10
C GLN A 200 3.99 28.49 -36.07
N LEU A 201 3.20 28.51 -35.00
CA LEU A 201 2.10 29.46 -34.82
C LEU A 201 2.58 30.92 -34.85
N GLN A 202 3.73 31.20 -34.24
CA GLN A 202 4.34 32.55 -34.29
C GLN A 202 4.78 32.93 -35.70
N LEU A 203 5.38 32.00 -36.45
CA LEU A 203 5.78 32.23 -37.85
C LEU A 203 4.56 32.47 -38.75
N GLU A 204 3.50 31.68 -38.61
CA GLU A 204 2.26 31.87 -39.34
C GLU A 204 1.57 33.20 -38.99
N ALA A 205 1.56 33.56 -37.70
CA ALA A 205 1.03 34.84 -37.25
C ALA A 205 1.81 36.02 -37.85
N GLN A 206 3.14 35.93 -37.90
CA GLN A 206 3.98 36.97 -38.49
C GLN A 206 3.80 37.06 -40.00
N TYR A 207 3.68 35.93 -40.70
CA TYR A 207 3.37 35.89 -42.12
C TYR A 207 2.03 36.58 -42.41
N ARG A 208 0.97 36.23 -41.66
CA ARG A 208 -0.35 36.87 -41.80
C ARG A 208 -0.31 38.37 -41.53
N LYS A 209 0.46 38.81 -40.51
CA LYS A 209 0.69 40.24 -40.23
C LYS A 209 1.35 40.94 -41.40
N ASN A 210 2.44 40.39 -41.95
CA ASN A 210 3.15 40.98 -43.08
C ASN A 210 2.25 41.11 -44.32
N VAL A 211 1.46 40.07 -44.63
CA VAL A 211 0.49 40.11 -45.74
C VAL A 211 -0.57 41.18 -45.50
N GLN A 212 -1.10 41.29 -44.28
CA GLN A 212 -2.05 42.36 -43.92
C GLN A 212 -1.43 43.74 -44.08
N THR A 213 -0.19 43.95 -43.62
CA THR A 213 0.51 45.23 -43.78
C THR A 213 0.65 45.61 -45.26
N VAL A 214 1.10 44.69 -46.11
CA VAL A 214 1.21 44.94 -47.57
C VAL A 214 -0.16 45.24 -48.18
N ALA A 215 -1.20 44.49 -47.82
CA ALA A 215 -2.55 44.74 -48.31
C ALA A 215 -3.07 46.12 -47.87
N THR A 216 -2.80 46.55 -46.63
CA THR A 216 -3.19 47.88 -46.13
C THR A 216 -2.42 49.02 -46.82
N GLU A 217 -1.13 48.83 -47.10
CA GLU A 217 -0.30 49.77 -47.85
C GLU A 217 -0.81 49.96 -49.28
N LEU A 218 -1.08 48.85 -49.99
CA LEU A 218 -1.63 48.88 -51.35
C LEU A 218 -3.00 49.53 -51.39
N LYS A 219 -3.88 49.19 -50.44
CA LYS A 219 -5.19 49.81 -50.30
C LYS A 219 -5.05 51.33 -50.10
N ARG A 220 -4.17 51.77 -49.21
CA ARG A 220 -3.92 53.20 -48.96
C ARG A 220 -3.47 53.93 -50.21
N ARG A 221 -2.60 53.33 -51.04
CA ARG A 221 -2.17 53.94 -52.32
C ARG A 221 -3.30 54.02 -53.34
N LEU A 222 -4.11 52.98 -53.43
CA LEU A 222 -5.23 52.92 -54.37
C LEU A 222 -6.35 53.90 -53.97
N ASP A 223 -6.66 53.96 -52.67
CA ASP A 223 -7.59 54.94 -52.10
C ASP A 223 -7.10 56.38 -52.37
N TYR A 224 -5.79 56.65 -52.21
CA TYR A 224 -5.20 57.94 -52.56
C TYR A 224 -5.36 58.27 -54.06
N LEU A 225 -5.03 57.33 -54.95
CA LEU A 225 -5.19 57.54 -56.40
C LEU A 225 -6.65 57.83 -56.77
N LYS A 226 -7.59 57.06 -56.20
CA LYS A 226 -9.03 57.28 -56.39
C LYS A 226 -9.47 58.66 -55.90
N GLU A 227 -9.06 59.05 -54.70
CA GLU A 227 -9.41 60.34 -54.11
C GLU A 227 -8.83 61.51 -54.91
N THR A 228 -7.60 61.39 -55.43
CA THR A 228 -7.01 62.40 -56.31
C THR A 228 -7.76 62.53 -57.64
N GLU A 229 -8.20 61.41 -58.24
CA GLU A 229 -9.04 61.45 -59.45
C GLU A 229 -10.40 62.09 -59.19
N GLU A 230 -11.07 61.71 -58.08
CA GLU A 230 -12.36 62.28 -57.70
C GLU A 230 -12.25 63.78 -57.42
N THR A 231 -11.18 64.20 -56.74
CA THR A 231 -10.89 65.62 -56.47
C THR A 231 -10.61 66.39 -57.75
N ARG A 232 -9.84 65.82 -58.69
CA ARG A 232 -9.60 66.43 -60.00
C ARG A 232 -10.88 66.59 -60.80
N LYS A 233 -11.70 65.55 -60.91
CA LYS A 233 -13.00 65.60 -61.60
C LYS A 233 -13.94 66.62 -60.95
N ARG A 234 -13.91 66.75 -59.61
CA ARG A 234 -14.67 67.76 -58.88
C ARG A 234 -14.18 69.18 -59.21
N PHE A 235 -12.86 69.40 -59.19
CA PHE A 235 -12.27 70.69 -59.52
C PHE A 235 -12.53 71.10 -60.97
N GLU A 236 -12.41 70.17 -61.93
CA GLU A 236 -12.73 70.39 -63.35
C GLU A 236 -14.20 70.82 -63.52
N LYS A 237 -15.14 70.17 -62.81
CA LYS A 237 -16.56 70.56 -62.80
C LYS A 237 -16.77 71.94 -62.18
N GLU A 238 -16.16 72.23 -61.04
CA GLU A 238 -16.28 73.54 -60.37
C GLU A 238 -15.71 74.68 -61.24
N GLN A 239 -14.57 74.46 -61.89
CA GLN A 239 -13.96 75.43 -62.80
C GLN A 239 -14.81 75.65 -64.05
N MET A 240 -15.36 74.59 -64.65
CA MET A 240 -16.29 74.69 -65.78
C MET A 240 -17.54 75.49 -65.40
N LEU A 241 -18.13 75.23 -64.23
CA LEU A 241 -19.27 76.00 -63.72
C LEU A 241 -18.92 77.48 -63.53
N LYS A 242 -17.78 77.79 -62.91
CA LYS A 242 -17.30 79.18 -62.77
C LYS A 242 -17.17 79.87 -64.12
N PHE A 243 -16.49 79.25 -65.08
CA PHE A 243 -16.32 79.81 -66.43
C PHE A 243 -17.66 80.07 -67.15
N ILE A 244 -18.60 79.14 -67.06
CA ILE A 244 -19.95 79.31 -67.63
C ILE A 244 -20.67 80.47 -66.93
N THR A 245 -20.68 80.52 -65.60
CA THR A 245 -21.36 81.58 -64.84
C THR A 245 -20.76 82.97 -65.07
N GLU A 246 -19.43 83.09 -65.12
CA GLU A 246 -18.74 84.33 -65.46
C GLU A 246 -19.01 84.75 -66.91
N GLY A 247 -18.98 83.81 -67.86
CA GLY A 247 -19.32 84.05 -69.26
C GLY A 247 -20.75 84.56 -69.43
N VAL A 248 -21.71 83.91 -68.78
CA VAL A 248 -23.12 84.34 -68.75
C VAL A 248 -23.27 85.72 -68.09
N SER A 249 -22.58 85.97 -66.97
CA SER A 249 -22.65 87.26 -66.25
C SER A 249 -22.05 88.41 -67.05
N ARG A 250 -20.96 88.15 -67.79
CA ARG A 250 -20.33 89.10 -68.71
C ARG A 250 -21.26 89.42 -69.90
N CYS A 251 -21.88 88.40 -70.50
CA CYS A 251 -22.85 88.55 -71.58
C CYS A 251 -24.10 89.35 -71.13
N LEU A 252 -24.65 89.03 -69.95
CA LEU A 252 -25.76 89.80 -69.36
C LEU A 252 -25.38 91.24 -69.07
N SER A 253 -24.17 91.49 -68.56
CA SER A 253 -23.66 92.85 -68.33
C SER A 253 -23.53 93.62 -69.65
N SER A 254 -22.91 93.04 -70.69
CA SER A 254 -22.81 93.71 -72.00
C SER A 254 -24.17 93.98 -72.64
N LEU A 255 -25.12 93.04 -72.54
CA LEU A 255 -26.49 93.24 -73.00
C LEU A 255 -27.22 94.35 -72.22
N ARG A 256 -27.00 94.44 -70.90
CA ARG A 256 -27.55 95.51 -70.06
C ARG A 256 -26.98 96.88 -70.45
N TYR A 257 -25.67 96.98 -70.67
CA TYR A 257 -25.03 98.22 -71.13
C TYR A 257 -25.60 98.69 -72.47
N LEU A 258 -25.81 97.78 -73.42
CA LEU A 258 -26.42 98.12 -74.72
C LEU A 258 -27.87 98.60 -74.60
N ARG A 259 -28.60 98.17 -73.56
CA ARG A 259 -30.00 98.57 -73.31
C ARG A 259 -30.14 99.93 -72.61
N THR A 260 -29.12 100.42 -71.91
CA THR A 260 -29.13 101.74 -71.24
C THR A 260 -28.79 102.92 -72.16
N TYR A 261 -28.31 102.66 -73.38
CA TYR A 261 -27.94 103.68 -74.38
C TYR A 261 -28.92 103.74 -75.57
N ILE A 262 -30.14 103.22 -75.38
CA ILE A 262 -31.32 103.38 -76.26
C ILE A 262 -32.45 103.90 -75.39
#